data_AF-A0A062VAL0-F1
#
_entry.id   AF-A0A062VAL0-F1
#
_cell.length_a   1.000
_cell.length_b   1.000
_cell.length_c   1.000
_cell.angle_alpha   90.00
_cell.angle_beta   90.00
_cell.angle_gamma   90.00
#
_symmetry.space_group_name_H-M   'P 1'
#
loop_
_entity.id
_entity.type
_entity.pdbx_description
1 polymer ?
#
loop_
_entity_poly.entity_id
_entity_poly.type
_entity_poly.pdbx_seq_one_letter_code
_entity_poly.pdbx_strand_id
1 'polypeptide(L)'
;MAAEECAGLLDDRGLCTVCVAPYLQVDAGALTVAKVGGAVALPMSIGNLSGVQRPLFVTGLWSREASGPWREESLGWERLDAGESRPLSIVANQIERAGAHGLQLLVAMASRWRWRQENFAFTANLTLMVEDPNSEKGPVVNIGGESAGHGNLVYISGKNDARPAIQQTDQAVALPLVRAEREERRLGLRGIDADNWVPRNAEFSWLGFGEGDAPFNGPIMTQDGMLAIGRSRTRRQGGDGDVRLLVFGASDELDESASLLISRRHFELYIESDRLILRVTAGSGLRVNANAYGEGKIVRLADGDVIAPLVSSPERLGLRVSFRVEHGSARQIIFQRLSQVRK
;
A
#
# COMPACT_ATOMS: atom_id res chain seq x y z
N MET A 1 5.99 -6.08 -5.17
CA MET A 1 7.44 -6.26 -4.92
C MET A 1 7.89 -7.57 -5.55
N ALA A 2 9.15 -7.66 -6.00
CA ALA A 2 9.67 -8.87 -6.64
C ALA A 2 9.90 -9.97 -5.59
N ALA A 3 9.58 -11.22 -5.94
CA ALA A 3 9.80 -12.38 -5.07
C ALA A 3 11.30 -12.63 -4.84
N GLU A 4 12.17 -12.20 -5.76
CA GLU A 4 13.61 -12.50 -5.73
C GLU A 4 14.39 -11.91 -4.55
N GLU A 5 13.97 -10.77 -3.98
CA GLU A 5 14.77 -10.09 -2.92
C GLU A 5 14.28 -10.38 -1.50
N CYS A 6 13.02 -10.78 -1.34
CA CYS A 6 12.40 -11.04 -0.04
C CYS A 6 11.79 -12.46 0.04
N ALA A 7 12.16 -13.34 -0.89
CA ALA A 7 11.54 -14.64 -1.14
C ALA A 7 10.02 -14.59 -1.37
N GLY A 8 9.45 -13.40 -1.60
CA GLY A 8 8.00 -13.21 -1.71
C GLY A 8 7.25 -13.52 -0.41
N LEU A 9 7.94 -13.52 0.74
CA LEU A 9 7.33 -13.73 2.06
C LEU A 9 6.48 -12.52 2.42
N LEU A 10 5.25 -12.54 1.94
CA LEU A 10 4.18 -11.67 2.38
C LEU A 10 3.47 -12.36 3.54
N ASP A 11 3.12 -11.61 4.57
CA ASP A 11 2.20 -12.08 5.59
C ASP A 11 0.78 -12.27 5.00
N ASP A 12 -0.14 -12.78 5.81
CA ASP A 12 -1.55 -12.99 5.42
C ASP A 12 -2.25 -11.70 4.97
N ARG A 13 -1.67 -10.53 5.27
CA ARG A 13 -2.19 -9.22 4.87
C ARG A 13 -1.58 -8.76 3.55
N GLY A 14 -0.52 -9.40 3.04
CA GLY A 14 0.17 -8.99 1.83
C GLY A 14 1.31 -7.98 2.08
N LEU A 15 1.73 -7.80 3.33
CA LEU A 15 2.87 -6.99 3.74
C LEU A 15 4.15 -7.84 3.75
N CYS A 16 5.22 -7.34 3.15
CA CYS A 16 6.52 -7.97 3.33
C CYS A 16 7.14 -7.44 4.63
N THR A 17 7.20 -8.29 5.64
CA THR A 17 7.72 -7.96 6.97
C THR A 17 9.21 -7.64 6.99
N VAL A 18 9.96 -8.04 5.96
CA VAL A 18 11.39 -7.73 5.79
C VAL A 18 11.62 -6.37 5.14
N CYS A 19 10.84 -6.06 4.10
CA CYS A 19 10.99 -4.83 3.31
C CYS A 19 10.24 -3.63 3.92
N VAL A 20 9.25 -3.88 4.76
CA VAL A 20 8.41 -2.85 5.39
C VAL A 20 8.29 -3.18 6.87
N ALA A 21 9.19 -2.59 7.66
CA ALA A 21 9.28 -2.81 9.10
C ALA A 21 9.31 -1.47 9.85
N PRO A 22 8.26 -0.64 9.75
CA PRO A 22 8.22 0.60 10.50
C PRO A 22 8.06 0.31 11.98
N TYR A 23 8.65 1.16 12.82
CA TYR A 23 8.40 1.15 14.25
C TYR A 23 8.15 2.57 14.74
N LEU A 24 7.43 2.67 15.85
CA LEU A 24 7.11 3.91 16.52
C LEU A 24 7.45 3.78 18.00
N GLN A 25 7.99 4.83 18.59
CA GLN A 25 8.22 4.90 20.02
C GLN A 25 7.94 6.30 20.56
N VAL A 26 7.52 6.37 21.82
CA VAL A 26 7.56 7.60 22.61
C VAL A 26 8.98 7.75 23.16
N ASP A 27 9.59 8.91 23.00
CA ASP A 27 10.97 9.13 23.42
C ASP A 27 11.08 9.21 24.96
N ALA A 28 12.23 8.83 25.52
CA ALA A 28 12.51 9.04 26.94
C ALA A 28 12.47 10.54 27.28
N GLY A 29 12.03 10.89 28.50
CA GLY A 29 11.82 12.28 28.89
C GLY A 29 10.49 12.90 28.44
N ALA A 30 9.64 12.17 27.71
CA ALA A 30 8.34 12.68 27.25
C ALA A 30 7.41 13.00 28.44
N LEU A 31 6.72 14.14 28.37
CA LEU A 31 5.71 14.54 29.36
C LEU A 31 4.52 13.58 29.26
N THR A 32 4.21 12.87 30.35
CA THR A 32 3.15 11.84 30.36
C THR A 32 1.92 12.22 31.17
N VAL A 33 1.98 13.31 31.93
CA VAL A 33 0.86 13.85 32.71
C VAL A 33 0.47 15.22 32.20
N ALA A 34 -0.77 15.33 31.72
CA ALA A 34 -1.39 16.61 31.39
C ALA A 34 -2.16 17.15 32.60
N LYS A 35 -2.27 18.48 32.72
CA LYS A 35 -3.30 19.10 33.57
C LYS A 35 -4.58 19.30 32.76
N VAL A 36 -5.72 19.22 33.42
CA VAL A 36 -7.02 19.61 32.83
C VAL A 36 -6.93 21.05 32.28
N GLY A 37 -7.35 21.23 31.02
CA GLY A 37 -7.26 22.49 30.28
C GLY A 37 -5.92 22.76 29.58
N GLY A 38 -4.93 21.89 29.72
CA GLY A 38 -3.62 21.99 29.06
C GLY A 38 -3.55 21.26 27.72
N ALA A 39 -2.50 21.57 26.95
CA ALA A 39 -2.07 20.79 25.79
C ALA A 39 -0.78 20.02 26.14
N VAL A 40 -0.59 18.82 25.58
CA VAL A 40 0.62 18.01 25.78
C VAL A 40 1.28 17.76 24.44
N ALA A 41 2.56 18.15 24.33
CA ALA A 41 3.41 17.74 23.23
C ALA A 41 4.12 16.43 23.60
N LEU A 42 3.93 15.41 22.77
CA LEU A 42 4.54 14.09 22.91
C LEU A 42 5.69 13.99 21.91
N PRO A 43 6.96 14.05 22.36
CA PRO A 43 8.09 13.73 21.51
C PRO A 43 8.10 12.23 21.22
N MET A 44 8.18 11.89 19.95
CA MET A 44 8.16 10.51 19.48
C MET A 44 9.21 10.34 18.39
N SER A 45 9.59 9.09 18.17
CA SER A 45 10.46 8.72 17.07
C SER A 45 9.82 7.64 16.24
N ILE A 46 9.94 7.78 14.93
CA ILE A 46 9.53 6.77 13.95
C ILE A 46 10.74 6.34 13.16
N GLY A 47 10.86 5.05 12.92
CA GLY A 47 12.01 4.53 12.20
C GLY A 47 11.69 3.28 11.40
N ASN A 48 12.73 2.75 10.76
CA ASN A 48 12.62 1.66 9.80
C ASN A 48 13.58 0.53 10.17
N LEU A 49 13.05 -0.58 10.68
CA LEU A 49 13.82 -1.75 11.09
C LEU A 49 14.10 -2.73 9.93
N SER A 50 13.98 -2.28 8.67
CA SER A 50 14.18 -3.15 7.50
C SER A 50 15.58 -3.77 7.49
N GLY A 51 15.65 -5.10 7.39
CA GLY A 51 16.91 -5.84 7.29
C GLY A 51 17.58 -5.81 5.90
N VAL A 52 16.91 -5.25 4.88
CA VAL A 52 17.32 -5.29 3.47
C VAL A 52 17.71 -3.91 2.91
N GLN A 53 18.08 -2.98 3.78
CA GLN A 53 18.57 -1.64 3.41
C GLN A 53 17.57 -0.83 2.56
N ARG A 54 16.27 -1.12 2.67
CA ARG A 54 15.23 -0.46 1.87
C ARG A 54 14.67 0.75 2.61
N PRO A 55 14.67 1.95 1.99
CA PRO A 55 14.06 3.11 2.61
C PRO A 55 12.54 3.03 2.62
N LEU A 56 11.93 3.62 3.64
CA LEU A 56 10.52 3.94 3.70
C LEU A 56 10.33 5.44 3.48
N PHE A 57 9.24 5.80 2.81
CA PHE A 57 8.86 7.18 2.59
C PHE A 57 7.57 7.46 3.36
N VAL A 58 7.62 8.32 4.37
CA VAL A 58 6.43 8.76 5.08
C VAL A 58 5.70 9.77 4.19
N THR A 59 4.48 9.42 3.80
CA THR A 59 3.67 10.20 2.85
C THR A 59 2.54 10.96 3.54
N GLY A 60 2.31 10.70 4.82
CA GLY A 60 1.38 11.45 5.64
C GLY A 60 1.37 10.96 7.09
N LEU A 61 1.03 11.86 7.99
CA LEU A 61 0.91 11.61 9.42
C LEU A 61 -0.32 12.34 9.93
N TRP A 62 -1.18 11.64 10.66
CA TRP A 62 -2.35 12.21 11.29
C TRP A 62 -2.45 11.76 12.74
N SER A 63 -3.02 12.62 13.57
CA SER A 63 -3.39 12.30 14.94
C SER A 63 -4.87 12.60 15.16
N ARG A 64 -5.50 11.89 16.10
CA ARG A 64 -6.82 12.25 16.61
C ARG A 64 -6.97 11.86 18.07
N GLU A 65 -7.80 12.61 18.77
CA GLU A 65 -8.19 12.31 20.13
C GLU A 65 -9.57 11.67 20.15
N ALA A 66 -9.69 10.55 20.86
CA ALA A 66 -10.92 9.76 20.95
C ALA A 66 -11.55 9.48 19.56
N SER A 67 -12.81 9.86 19.37
CA SER A 67 -13.57 9.72 18.11
C SER A 67 -13.59 11.02 17.28
N GLY A 68 -12.71 11.97 17.59
CA GLY A 68 -12.59 13.23 16.88
C GLY A 68 -12.07 13.09 15.44
N PRO A 69 -12.07 14.19 14.68
CA PRO A 69 -11.54 14.20 13.32
C PRO A 69 -10.02 13.98 13.31
N TRP A 70 -9.53 13.38 12.21
CA TRP A 70 -8.09 13.30 11.95
C TRP A 70 -7.53 14.70 11.68
N ARG A 71 -6.47 15.06 12.41
CA ARG A 71 -5.66 16.25 12.20
C ARG A 71 -4.35 15.84 11.55
N GLU A 72 -4.01 16.49 10.44
CA GLU A 72 -2.73 16.28 9.77
C GLU A 72 -1.60 16.91 10.57
N GLU A 73 -0.50 16.19 10.70
CA GLU A 73 0.71 16.62 11.37
C GLU A 73 1.80 16.86 10.33
N SER A 74 2.44 18.03 10.41
CA SER A 74 3.50 18.39 9.46
C SER A 74 4.81 17.70 9.84
N LEU A 75 5.42 17.05 8.86
CA LEU A 75 6.77 16.50 8.96
C LEU A 75 7.73 17.34 8.11
N GLY A 76 8.86 17.73 8.69
CA GLY A 76 9.93 18.42 7.95
C GLY A 76 10.80 17.48 7.09
N TRP A 77 10.38 16.22 6.94
CA TRP A 77 11.13 15.16 6.28
C TRP A 77 10.18 14.07 5.77
N GLU A 78 10.62 13.32 4.76
CA GLU A 78 9.80 12.26 4.14
C GLU A 78 10.49 10.89 4.10
N ARG A 79 11.82 10.82 4.20
CA ARG A 79 12.59 9.58 3.98
C ARG A 79 13.14 9.03 5.30
N LEU A 80 13.01 7.71 5.47
CA LEU A 80 13.60 6.91 6.54
C LEU A 80 14.44 5.80 5.90
N ASP A 81 15.76 5.93 5.97
CA ASP A 81 16.67 4.86 5.56
C ASP A 81 16.59 3.68 6.54
N ALA A 82 17.06 2.50 6.13
CA ALA A 82 17.03 1.33 6.99
C ALA A 82 17.96 1.49 8.21
N GLY A 83 17.46 1.13 9.38
CA GLY A 83 18.12 1.37 10.66
C GLY A 83 18.05 2.83 11.14
N GLU A 84 17.48 3.74 10.35
CA GLU A 84 17.30 5.13 10.74
C GLU A 84 16.02 5.32 11.58
N SER A 85 16.09 6.30 12.48
CA SER A 85 14.95 6.80 13.25
C SER A 85 14.96 8.32 13.19
N ARG A 86 13.78 8.92 13.06
CA ARG A 86 13.61 10.38 13.04
C ARG A 86 12.58 10.86 14.04
N PRO A 87 12.82 12.03 14.66
CA PRO A 87 11.88 12.60 15.61
C PRO A 87 10.64 13.16 14.90
N LEU A 88 9.53 13.08 15.61
CA LEU A 88 8.27 13.75 15.33
C LEU A 88 7.64 14.22 16.66
N SER A 89 6.70 15.14 16.58
CA SER A 89 5.99 15.64 17.76
C SER A 89 4.51 15.63 17.50
N ILE A 90 3.74 15.06 18.43
CA ILE A 90 2.27 15.07 18.36
C ILE A 90 1.73 15.91 19.50
N VAL A 91 0.79 16.80 19.21
CA VAL A 91 0.18 17.67 20.23
C VAL A 91 -1.22 17.19 20.57
N ALA A 92 -1.45 16.68 21.78
CA ALA A 92 -2.81 16.48 22.29
C ALA A 92 -3.36 17.83 22.78
N ASN A 93 -4.47 18.30 22.21
CA ASN A 93 -5.11 19.58 22.52
C ASN A 93 -6.14 19.43 23.65
N GLN A 94 -6.32 20.52 24.40
CA GLN A 94 -7.37 20.75 25.42
C GLN A 94 -8.02 19.51 26.03
N ILE A 95 -7.35 18.93 27.03
CA ILE A 95 -7.92 17.83 27.79
C ILE A 95 -8.88 18.40 28.84
N GLU A 96 -10.18 18.37 28.54
CA GLU A 96 -11.22 19.03 29.35
C GLU A 96 -11.59 18.29 30.64
N ARG A 97 -11.24 17.01 30.77
CA ARG A 97 -11.65 16.14 31.89
C ARG A 97 -10.49 15.30 32.37
N ALA A 98 -10.46 14.99 33.66
CA ALA A 98 -9.57 13.98 34.20
C ALA A 98 -9.98 12.56 33.74
N GLY A 99 -9.02 11.63 33.72
CA GLY A 99 -9.22 10.24 33.31
C GLY A 99 -8.31 9.80 32.17
N ALA A 100 -8.64 8.65 31.57
CA ALA A 100 -7.91 8.10 30.44
C ALA A 100 -8.34 8.76 29.12
N HIS A 101 -7.36 9.25 28.35
CA HIS A 101 -7.54 9.88 27.05
C HIS A 101 -6.82 9.09 25.97
N GLY A 102 -7.57 8.64 24.97
CA GLY A 102 -7.01 7.91 23.84
C GLY A 102 -6.52 8.87 22.75
N LEU A 103 -5.25 8.78 22.41
CA LEU A 103 -4.65 9.39 21.23
C LEU A 103 -4.39 8.29 20.19
N GLN A 104 -4.89 8.49 18.98
CA GLN A 104 -4.64 7.59 17.85
C GLN A 104 -3.77 8.30 16.83
N LEU A 105 -2.81 7.56 16.29
CA LEU A 105 -1.93 7.98 15.23
C LEU A 105 -2.19 7.14 14.00
N LEU A 106 -2.14 7.79 12.84
CA LEU A 106 -2.21 7.16 11.54
C LEU A 106 -1.00 7.63 10.73
N VAL A 107 -0.20 6.69 10.24
CA VAL A 107 0.98 6.98 9.42
C VAL A 107 0.83 6.30 8.07
N ALA A 108 0.83 7.09 7.00
CA ALA A 108 0.92 6.57 5.65
C ALA A 108 2.38 6.48 5.23
N MET A 109 2.75 5.34 4.64
CA MET A 109 4.11 5.08 4.18
C MET A 109 4.11 4.43 2.82
N ALA A 110 5.16 4.70 2.05
CA ALA A 110 5.44 4.09 0.77
C ALA A 110 6.78 3.34 0.81
N SER A 111 6.80 2.14 0.24
CA SER A 111 8.01 1.39 -0.07
C SER A 111 8.20 1.40 -1.59
N ARG A 112 9.36 1.90 -2.04
CA ARG A 112 9.66 2.03 -3.47
C ARG A 112 10.64 0.95 -3.91
N TRP A 113 10.43 0.44 -5.12
CA TRP A 113 11.36 -0.46 -5.78
C TRP A 113 11.38 -0.27 -7.28
N ARG A 114 12.51 0.18 -7.82
CA ARG A 114 12.61 0.58 -9.22
C ARG A 114 11.50 1.59 -9.55
N TRP A 115 10.58 1.24 -10.44
CA TRP A 115 9.42 2.07 -10.82
C TRP A 115 8.13 1.76 -10.03
N ARG A 116 8.18 0.82 -9.08
CA ARG A 116 7.02 0.41 -8.29
C ARG A 116 6.95 1.10 -6.94
N GLN A 117 5.73 1.32 -6.46
CA GLN A 117 5.47 1.89 -5.15
C GLN A 117 4.32 1.14 -4.43
N GLU A 118 4.65 0.45 -3.34
CA GLU A 118 3.64 -0.09 -2.42
C GLU A 118 3.34 0.93 -1.33
N ASN A 119 2.06 1.25 -1.15
CA ASN A 119 1.62 2.15 -0.10
C ASN A 119 0.96 1.36 1.03
N PHE A 120 1.15 1.81 2.25
CA PHE A 120 0.62 1.23 3.48
C PHE A 120 0.16 2.33 4.42
N ALA A 121 -0.75 2.01 5.32
CA ALA A 121 -1.10 2.85 6.45
C ALA A 121 -1.04 2.03 7.73
N PHE A 122 -0.52 2.63 8.78
CA PHE A 122 -0.36 2.01 10.08
C PHE A 122 -1.01 2.87 11.14
N THR A 123 -1.67 2.23 12.09
CA THR A 123 -2.22 2.90 13.27
C THR A 123 -1.46 2.51 14.52
N ALA A 124 -1.24 3.47 15.40
CA ALA A 124 -0.81 3.24 16.77
C ALA A 124 -1.80 3.92 17.72
N ASN A 125 -2.03 3.28 18.86
CA ASN A 125 -2.89 3.82 19.92
C ASN A 125 -2.04 4.08 21.15
N LEU A 126 -2.20 5.27 21.70
CA LEU A 126 -1.60 5.70 22.96
C LEU A 126 -2.71 6.09 23.92
N THR A 127 -2.59 5.71 25.19
CA THR A 127 -3.49 6.19 26.24
C THR A 127 -2.72 7.12 27.16
N LEU A 128 -3.21 8.33 27.33
CA LEU A 128 -2.70 9.34 28.25
C LEU A 128 -3.58 9.38 29.50
N MET A 129 -2.99 9.41 30.69
CA MET A 129 -3.73 9.59 31.94
C MET A 129 -3.67 11.06 32.35
N VAL A 130 -4.83 11.65 32.62
CA VAL A 130 -4.95 13.03 33.10
C VAL A 130 -5.49 13.04 34.51
N GLU A 131 -4.73 13.65 35.41
CA GLU A 131 -5.06 13.70 36.83
C GLU A 131 -6.16 14.74 37.11
N ASP A 132 -7.08 14.38 38.01
CA ASP A 132 -7.99 15.35 38.62
C ASP A 132 -7.25 16.05 39.76
N PRO A 133 -7.06 17.38 39.72
CA PRO A 133 -6.44 18.11 40.82
C PRO A 133 -7.18 17.96 42.16
N ASN A 134 -8.43 17.45 42.18
CA ASN A 134 -9.27 17.30 43.38
C ASN A 134 -9.49 15.84 43.84
N SER A 135 -8.84 14.83 43.26
CA SER A 135 -9.06 13.42 43.63
C SER A 135 -8.04 12.90 44.65
N GLU A 136 -8.51 12.55 45.86
CA GLU A 136 -7.72 11.81 46.89
C GLU A 136 -7.62 10.29 46.62
N LYS A 137 -8.27 9.78 45.58
CA LYS A 137 -8.22 8.34 45.25
C LYS A 137 -7.04 8.06 44.33
N GLY A 138 -6.05 7.35 44.88
CA GLY A 138 -4.94 6.80 44.11
C GLY A 138 -5.44 5.90 42.96
N PRO A 139 -4.73 5.87 41.83
CA PRO A 139 -5.17 5.14 40.63
C PRO A 139 -5.25 3.63 40.89
N VAL A 140 -6.34 3.01 40.43
CA VAL A 140 -6.54 1.55 40.45
C VAL A 140 -5.91 0.94 39.21
N VAL A 141 -4.96 0.03 39.42
CA VAL A 141 -4.20 -0.67 38.38
C VAL A 141 -4.95 -1.93 37.92
N ASN A 142 -5.25 -2.03 36.62
CA ASN A 142 -5.58 -3.30 35.98
C ASN A 142 -4.59 -3.54 34.82
N ILE A 143 -3.68 -4.49 35.02
CA ILE A 143 -2.77 -5.00 33.98
C ILE A 143 -3.41 -6.29 33.45
N GLY A 144 -3.94 -6.23 32.23
CA GLY A 144 -4.43 -7.39 31.48
C GLY A 144 -3.75 -7.44 30.14
N GLY A 145 -2.94 -8.48 29.93
CA GLY A 145 -2.26 -8.76 28.68
C GLY A 145 -3.14 -9.52 27.68
N GLU A 146 -2.68 -9.42 26.44
CA GLU A 146 -2.98 -10.25 25.27
C GLU A 146 -4.36 -10.16 24.59
N SER A 147 -4.24 -9.90 23.28
CA SER A 147 -5.12 -10.32 22.20
C SER A 147 -6.32 -9.44 21.86
N ALA A 148 -6.33 -9.02 20.60
CA ALA A 148 -7.43 -8.39 19.86
C ALA A 148 -7.88 -6.99 20.34
N GLY A 149 -7.36 -5.95 19.68
CA GLY A 149 -8.10 -4.68 19.51
C GLY A 149 -7.94 -3.61 20.59
N HIS A 150 -7.11 -3.82 21.61
CA HIS A 150 -6.90 -2.84 22.67
C HIS A 150 -5.49 -2.24 22.61
N GLY A 151 -5.42 -0.90 22.58
CA GLY A 151 -4.16 -0.14 22.46
C GLY A 151 -3.23 -0.32 23.65
N ASN A 152 -1.95 0.02 23.48
CA ASN A 152 -0.97 -0.01 24.56
C ASN A 152 -1.38 0.99 25.65
N LEU A 153 -1.60 0.49 26.87
CA LEU A 153 -1.75 1.31 28.07
C LEU A 153 -0.35 1.67 28.58
N VAL A 154 0.01 2.95 28.51
CA VAL A 154 1.22 3.45 29.15
C VAL A 154 0.84 3.89 30.57
N TYR A 155 1.18 3.06 31.56
CA TYR A 155 1.02 3.38 32.98
C TYR A 155 2.39 3.67 33.59
N ILE A 156 2.53 4.79 34.31
CA ILE A 156 3.74 5.17 35.04
C ILE A 156 3.33 5.50 36.46
N SER A 157 3.91 4.80 37.44
CA SER A 157 3.47 4.82 38.83
C SER A 157 3.82 6.13 39.52
N GLY A 158 2.82 6.81 40.09
CA GLY A 158 3.05 7.83 41.13
C GLY A 158 3.37 7.16 42.46
N LYS A 159 4.56 7.39 43.01
CA LYS A 159 4.81 7.28 44.45
C LYS A 159 4.83 8.70 45.05
N ASN A 160 4.09 8.83 46.15
CA ASN A 160 3.70 10.08 46.79
C ASN A 160 4.84 10.95 47.35
N ASP A 161 4.44 12.22 47.55
CA ASP A 161 4.95 13.23 48.49
C ASP A 161 6.25 13.97 48.15
N ALA A 162 6.15 14.95 47.24
CA ALA A 162 6.52 16.36 47.46
C ALA A 162 6.61 17.11 46.12
N ARG A 163 5.75 18.12 45.93
CA ARG A 163 5.57 18.93 44.69
C ARG A 163 5.08 18.09 43.49
N PRO A 164 4.23 18.63 42.59
CA PRO A 164 3.87 17.91 41.38
C PRO A 164 5.10 17.87 40.48
N ALA A 165 5.92 16.84 40.64
CA ALA A 165 7.02 16.57 39.75
C ALA A 165 6.41 16.24 38.38
N ILE A 166 6.88 16.97 37.37
CA ILE A 166 6.61 16.67 35.97
C ILE A 166 7.00 15.19 35.74
N GLN A 167 6.03 14.30 35.54
CA GLN A 167 6.30 12.89 35.28
C GLN A 167 6.75 12.72 33.83
N GLN A 168 7.99 12.26 33.67
CA GLN A 168 8.62 11.95 32.41
C GLN A 168 8.76 10.43 32.25
N THR A 169 8.71 9.92 31.02
CA THR A 169 9.07 8.52 30.76
C THR A 169 10.54 8.27 31.04
N ASP A 170 10.87 7.33 31.94
CA ASP A 170 12.27 6.96 32.23
C ASP A 170 12.95 6.21 31.06
N GLN A 171 12.15 5.56 30.22
CA GLN A 171 12.61 4.79 29.06
C GLN A 171 11.70 5.06 27.85
N ALA A 172 12.25 4.88 26.65
CA ALA A 172 11.46 4.95 25.43
C ALA A 172 10.40 3.83 25.42
N VAL A 173 9.17 4.16 25.03
CA VAL A 173 8.05 3.22 25.02
C VAL A 173 7.70 2.87 23.59
N ALA A 174 7.93 1.60 23.20
CA ALA A 174 7.56 1.12 21.88
C ALA A 174 6.03 1.08 21.71
N LEU A 175 5.54 1.62 20.59
CA LEU A 175 4.14 1.57 20.20
C LEU A 175 4.00 0.65 18.98
N PRO A 176 3.17 -0.40 19.06
CA PRO A 176 2.95 -1.31 17.95
C PRO A 176 2.24 -0.56 16.83
N LEU A 177 2.89 -0.52 15.68
CA LEU A 177 2.26 -0.10 14.44
C LEU A 177 1.48 -1.28 13.86
N VAL A 178 0.17 -1.17 13.84
CA VAL A 178 -0.72 -2.17 13.24
C VAL A 178 -1.17 -1.67 11.89
N ARG A 179 -1.01 -2.48 10.84
CA ARG A 179 -1.49 -2.12 9.50
C ARG A 179 -3.01 -1.87 9.51
N ALA A 180 -3.41 -0.76 8.92
CA ALA A 180 -4.78 -0.23 8.93
C ALA A 180 -5.41 -0.27 7.53
N GLU A 181 -5.78 -1.47 7.07
CA GLU A 181 -6.29 -1.71 5.71
C GLU A 181 -7.52 -0.86 5.34
N ARG A 182 -8.40 -0.59 6.31
CA ARG A 182 -9.57 0.28 6.08
C ARG A 182 -9.16 1.73 5.80
N GLU A 183 -8.16 2.23 6.52
CA GLU A 183 -7.63 3.57 6.31
C GLU A 183 -6.82 3.65 5.00
N GLU A 184 -6.10 2.58 4.63
CA GLU A 184 -5.41 2.49 3.33
C GLU A 184 -6.38 2.70 2.16
N ARG A 185 -7.57 2.10 2.23
CA ARG A 185 -8.61 2.24 1.20
C ARG A 185 -9.29 3.61 1.28
N ARG A 186 -9.65 4.07 2.48
CA ARG A 186 -10.27 5.39 2.69
C ARG A 186 -9.39 6.53 2.14
N LEU A 187 -8.08 6.43 2.32
CA LEU A 187 -7.10 7.39 1.81
C LEU A 187 -6.74 7.18 0.32
N GLY A 188 -7.30 6.17 -0.34
CA GLY A 188 -6.97 5.84 -1.73
C GLY A 188 -5.50 5.42 -1.93
N LEU A 189 -4.84 4.93 -0.87
CA LEU A 189 -3.47 4.43 -0.94
C LEU A 189 -3.42 3.06 -1.59
N ARG A 190 -4.42 2.22 -1.30
CA ARG A 190 -4.58 0.87 -1.85
C ARG A 190 -6.01 0.62 -2.34
N GLY A 191 -6.19 -0.46 -3.10
CA GLY A 191 -7.49 -0.86 -3.63
C GLY A 191 -7.92 -0.04 -4.84
N ILE A 192 -8.87 -0.57 -5.61
CA ILE A 192 -9.51 0.12 -6.73
C ILE A 192 -10.27 1.33 -6.17
N ASP A 193 -11.05 1.09 -5.11
CA ASP A 193 -11.80 2.09 -4.36
C ASP A 193 -11.87 1.67 -2.86
N ALA A 194 -12.83 2.25 -2.12
CA ALA A 194 -13.02 1.96 -0.70
C ALA A 194 -13.36 0.48 -0.42
N ASP A 195 -14.07 -0.16 -1.34
CA ASP A 195 -14.69 -1.48 -1.16
C ASP A 195 -14.08 -2.55 -2.07
N ASN A 196 -13.49 -2.14 -3.20
CA ASN A 196 -12.97 -3.03 -4.21
C ASN A 196 -11.44 -3.05 -4.25
N TRP A 197 -10.82 -4.22 -4.35
CA TRP A 197 -9.37 -4.36 -4.47
C TRP A 197 -8.94 -5.59 -5.28
N VAL A 198 -7.72 -5.54 -5.82
CA VAL A 198 -7.10 -6.64 -6.59
C VAL A 198 -6.03 -7.33 -5.73
N PRO A 199 -6.30 -8.52 -5.17
CA PRO A 199 -5.30 -9.24 -4.38
C PRO A 199 -4.20 -9.79 -5.29
N ARG A 200 -2.98 -9.97 -4.78
CA ARG A 200 -1.85 -10.49 -5.58
C ARG A 200 -2.06 -11.89 -6.16
N ASN A 201 -2.88 -12.69 -5.49
CA ASN A 201 -3.26 -14.03 -5.95
C ASN A 201 -4.50 -14.04 -6.86
N ALA A 202 -4.95 -12.87 -7.34
CA ALA A 202 -6.01 -12.80 -8.34
C ALA A 202 -5.64 -13.62 -9.58
N GLU A 203 -6.58 -14.42 -10.05
CA GLU A 203 -6.41 -15.27 -11.22
C GLU A 203 -6.50 -14.43 -12.49
N PHE A 204 -5.50 -14.53 -13.38
CA PHE A 204 -5.55 -13.95 -14.72
C PHE A 204 -6.10 -14.98 -15.70
N SER A 205 -7.14 -14.62 -16.44
CA SER A 205 -7.78 -15.45 -17.45
C SER A 205 -7.65 -14.83 -18.83
N TRP A 206 -7.27 -15.63 -19.83
CA TRP A 206 -6.92 -15.15 -21.18
C TRP A 206 -7.91 -15.67 -22.22
N LEU A 207 -8.82 -14.80 -22.68
CA LEU A 207 -9.85 -15.17 -23.64
C LEU A 207 -9.50 -14.67 -25.05
N GLY A 208 -9.56 -15.58 -26.01
CA GLY A 208 -9.33 -15.28 -27.42
C GLY A 208 -7.86 -15.16 -27.83
N PHE A 209 -6.94 -15.72 -27.05
CA PHE A 209 -5.54 -15.88 -27.42
C PHE A 209 -5.33 -17.24 -28.12
N GLY A 210 -4.41 -17.29 -29.08
CA GLY A 210 -4.00 -18.52 -29.74
C GLY A 210 -3.24 -19.46 -28.79
N GLU A 211 -3.09 -20.72 -29.19
CA GLU A 211 -2.33 -21.70 -28.42
C GLU A 211 -0.89 -21.23 -28.21
N GLY A 212 -0.46 -21.14 -26.95
CA GLY A 212 0.88 -20.70 -26.57
C GLY A 212 1.12 -19.18 -26.61
N ASP A 213 0.14 -18.38 -27.04
CA ASP A 213 0.25 -16.90 -27.05
C ASP A 213 -0.04 -16.27 -25.69
N ALA A 214 -0.57 -17.02 -24.73
CA ALA A 214 -0.81 -16.57 -23.35
C ALA A 214 -0.37 -17.64 -22.34
N PRO A 215 -0.09 -17.26 -21.07
CA PRO A 215 0.20 -18.22 -20.03
C PRO A 215 -1.06 -19.01 -19.63
N PHE A 216 -0.93 -19.95 -18.68
CA PHE A 216 -2.09 -20.64 -18.12
C PHE A 216 -2.95 -19.62 -17.36
N ASN A 217 -4.24 -19.93 -17.19
CA ASN A 217 -5.08 -19.16 -16.30
C ASN A 217 -4.64 -19.38 -14.85
N GLY A 218 -4.37 -18.30 -14.13
CA GLY A 218 -3.74 -18.36 -12.81
C GLY A 218 -3.17 -17.03 -12.35
N PRO A 219 -2.71 -16.94 -11.10
CA PRO A 219 -2.01 -15.76 -10.61
C PRO A 219 -0.69 -15.52 -11.35
N ILE A 220 -0.14 -14.31 -11.20
CA ILE A 220 1.19 -13.99 -11.73
C ILE A 220 2.25 -14.74 -10.90
N MET A 221 2.86 -15.76 -11.51
CA MET A 221 3.88 -16.61 -10.87
C MET A 221 5.32 -16.28 -11.31
N THR A 222 5.51 -15.20 -12.05
CA THR A 222 6.84 -14.76 -12.50
C THR A 222 7.65 -14.25 -11.30
N GLN A 223 8.98 -14.44 -11.34
CA GLN A 223 9.87 -14.08 -10.24
C GLN A 223 9.81 -12.57 -9.89
N ASP A 224 9.62 -11.74 -10.91
CA ASP A 224 9.47 -10.30 -10.79
C ASP A 224 8.01 -9.86 -10.49
N GLY A 225 7.06 -10.79 -10.47
CA GLY A 225 5.64 -10.52 -10.29
C GLY A 225 5.06 -9.62 -11.39
N MET A 226 5.58 -9.73 -12.61
CA MET A 226 5.10 -9.00 -13.80
C MET A 226 4.76 -9.96 -14.93
N LEU A 227 3.79 -9.56 -15.76
CA LEU A 227 3.61 -10.13 -17.08
C LEU A 227 4.14 -9.14 -18.11
N ALA A 228 4.94 -9.62 -19.05
CA ALA A 228 5.45 -8.88 -20.19
C ALA A 228 4.59 -9.16 -21.43
N ILE A 229 3.99 -8.11 -22.00
CA ILE A 229 3.06 -8.23 -23.12
C ILE A 229 3.66 -7.54 -24.34
N GLY A 230 3.69 -8.19 -25.50
CA GLY A 230 4.19 -7.62 -26.75
C GLY A 230 4.27 -8.64 -27.88
N ARG A 231 4.97 -8.34 -28.98
CA ARG A 231 5.02 -9.28 -30.12
C ARG A 231 5.98 -10.46 -29.96
N SER A 232 6.81 -10.45 -28.91
CA SER A 232 7.80 -11.52 -28.69
C SER A 232 7.13 -12.87 -28.43
N ARG A 233 7.83 -13.95 -28.74
CA ARG A 233 7.39 -15.30 -28.35
C ARG A 233 7.28 -15.38 -26.84
N THR A 234 6.35 -16.18 -26.36
CA THR A 234 6.19 -16.40 -24.92
C THR A 234 7.34 -17.25 -24.37
N ARG A 235 7.57 -17.20 -23.05
CA ARG A 235 8.56 -18.04 -22.35
C ARG A 235 8.37 -19.53 -22.59
N ARG A 236 7.11 -19.97 -22.73
CA ARG A 236 6.77 -21.36 -23.10
C ARG A 236 7.22 -21.75 -24.49
N GLN A 237 7.32 -20.77 -25.38
CA GLN A 237 7.81 -20.91 -26.75
C GLN A 237 9.30 -20.54 -26.88
N GLY A 238 10.02 -20.41 -25.76
CA GLY A 238 11.45 -20.07 -25.73
C GLY A 238 11.78 -18.60 -25.98
N GLY A 239 10.83 -17.68 -25.78
CA GLY A 239 11.07 -16.23 -25.85
C GLY A 239 11.08 -15.53 -24.49
N ASP A 240 11.11 -14.20 -24.51
CA ASP A 240 11.22 -13.35 -23.29
C ASP A 240 9.87 -12.78 -22.82
N GLY A 241 8.79 -12.97 -23.59
CA GLY A 241 7.45 -12.45 -23.30
C GLY A 241 6.60 -13.41 -22.46
N ASP A 242 5.51 -12.91 -21.89
CA ASP A 242 4.50 -13.72 -21.22
C ASP A 242 3.24 -13.86 -22.06
N VAL A 243 2.82 -12.75 -22.67
CA VAL A 243 1.65 -12.71 -23.57
C VAL A 243 2.09 -12.14 -24.90
N ARG A 244 1.82 -12.90 -25.96
CA ARG A 244 2.12 -12.54 -27.33
C ARG A 244 0.93 -11.84 -27.98
N LEU A 245 1.21 -10.66 -28.53
CA LEU A 245 0.28 -9.86 -29.30
C LEU A 245 0.74 -9.80 -30.75
N LEU A 246 -0.12 -10.31 -31.63
CA LEU A 246 0.00 -10.22 -33.08
C LEU A 246 -1.26 -9.55 -33.61
N VAL A 247 -1.29 -9.09 -34.85
CA VAL A 247 -2.48 -8.55 -35.51
C VAL A 247 -2.89 -9.51 -36.61
N PHE A 248 -4.17 -9.85 -36.67
CA PHE A 248 -4.71 -10.70 -37.72
C PHE A 248 -5.70 -9.87 -38.55
N GLY A 249 -5.71 -10.10 -39.86
CA GLY A 249 -6.66 -9.51 -40.80
C GLY A 249 -8.04 -10.14 -40.69
N ALA A 250 -8.99 -9.67 -41.50
CA ALA A 250 -10.36 -10.16 -41.52
C ALA A 250 -10.48 -11.65 -41.94
N SER A 251 -9.48 -12.16 -42.68
CA SER A 251 -9.36 -13.56 -43.12
C SER A 251 -8.70 -14.48 -42.08
N ASP A 252 -8.41 -13.98 -40.87
CA ASP A 252 -7.60 -14.67 -39.84
C ASP A 252 -6.14 -14.93 -40.24
N GLU A 253 -5.68 -14.28 -41.31
CA GLU A 253 -4.27 -14.28 -41.70
C GLU A 253 -3.47 -13.28 -40.87
N LEU A 254 -2.22 -13.61 -40.57
CA LEU A 254 -1.32 -12.74 -39.83
C LEU A 254 -0.99 -11.48 -40.65
N ASP A 255 -1.31 -10.30 -40.11
CA ASP A 255 -0.79 -9.04 -40.63
C ASP A 255 0.58 -8.77 -39.98
N GLU A 256 1.64 -9.20 -40.67
CA GLU A 256 3.01 -9.00 -40.22
C GLU A 256 3.36 -7.51 -40.08
N SER A 257 2.91 -6.66 -41.00
CA SER A 257 3.24 -5.24 -41.02
C SER A 257 2.67 -4.53 -39.80
N ALA A 258 1.39 -4.79 -39.47
CA ALA A 258 0.76 -4.24 -38.27
C ALA A 258 1.34 -4.86 -36.99
N SER A 259 1.67 -6.15 -37.01
CA SER A 259 2.29 -6.82 -35.87
C SER A 259 3.68 -6.26 -35.53
N LEU A 260 4.43 -5.79 -36.53
CA LEU A 260 5.75 -5.16 -36.33
C LEU A 260 5.67 -3.81 -35.61
N LEU A 261 4.52 -3.12 -35.65
CA LEU A 261 4.28 -1.88 -34.91
C LEU A 261 4.18 -2.12 -33.39
N ILE A 262 3.89 -3.36 -32.98
CA ILE A 262 3.89 -3.78 -31.58
C ILE A 262 5.33 -4.10 -31.19
N SER A 263 5.83 -3.45 -30.15
CA SER A 263 7.18 -3.73 -29.64
C SER A 263 7.29 -5.15 -29.08
N ARG A 264 8.50 -5.73 -29.06
CA ARG A 264 8.74 -7.07 -28.50
C ARG A 264 8.24 -7.21 -27.06
N ARG A 265 8.44 -6.16 -26.26
CA ARG A 265 7.87 -5.93 -24.94
C ARG A 265 7.22 -4.55 -24.99
N HIS A 266 5.89 -4.53 -25.11
CA HIS A 266 5.12 -3.33 -25.44
C HIS A 266 4.55 -2.66 -24.18
N PHE A 267 4.07 -3.47 -23.23
CA PHE A 267 3.73 -3.03 -21.89
C PHE A 267 3.87 -4.17 -20.88
N GLU A 268 3.81 -3.83 -19.60
CA GLU A 268 3.88 -4.76 -18.48
C GLU A 268 2.60 -4.64 -17.65
N LEU A 269 2.14 -5.77 -17.11
CA LEU A 269 1.04 -5.83 -16.15
C LEU A 269 1.54 -6.35 -14.81
N TYR A 270 1.07 -5.74 -13.72
CA TYR A 270 1.37 -6.20 -12.37
C TYR A 270 0.37 -5.68 -11.34
N ILE A 271 0.43 -6.25 -10.14
CA ILE A 271 -0.37 -5.80 -9.01
C ILE A 271 0.49 -4.97 -8.06
N GLU A 272 0.06 -3.74 -7.82
CA GLU A 272 0.70 -2.79 -6.91
C GLU A 272 -0.36 -2.09 -6.06
N SER A 273 -0.14 -2.01 -4.75
CA SER A 273 -1.10 -1.37 -3.84
C SER A 273 -2.55 -1.89 -4.02
N ASP A 274 -2.69 -3.19 -4.24
CA ASP A 274 -3.95 -3.90 -4.54
C ASP A 274 -4.73 -3.34 -5.75
N ARG A 275 -4.01 -2.90 -6.77
CA ARG A 275 -4.53 -2.43 -8.06
C ARG A 275 -3.86 -3.17 -9.19
N LEU A 276 -4.61 -3.39 -10.28
CA LEU A 276 -4.02 -3.80 -11.54
C LEU A 276 -3.36 -2.58 -12.21
N ILE A 277 -2.06 -2.68 -12.43
CA ILE A 277 -1.27 -1.62 -13.04
C ILE A 277 -0.78 -2.08 -14.41
N LEU A 278 -0.88 -1.18 -15.37
CA LEU A 278 -0.22 -1.24 -16.65
C LEU A 278 0.94 -0.25 -16.66
N ARG A 279 2.12 -0.68 -17.10
CA ARG A 279 3.25 0.18 -17.41
C ARG A 279 3.61 0.09 -18.89
N VAL A 280 3.61 1.22 -19.57
CA VAL A 280 3.99 1.29 -21.00
C VAL A 280 5.50 1.17 -21.12
N THR A 281 5.99 0.24 -21.94
CA THR A 281 7.43 0.06 -22.20
C THR A 281 7.82 0.39 -23.64
N ALA A 282 6.84 0.46 -24.54
CA ALA A 282 7.09 0.82 -25.93
C ALA A 282 7.19 2.34 -26.14
N GLY A 283 8.19 2.76 -26.92
CA GLY A 283 8.29 4.13 -27.42
C GLY A 283 7.12 4.53 -28.34
N SER A 284 6.47 3.58 -29.01
CA SER A 284 5.26 3.83 -29.81
C SER A 284 4.01 4.12 -28.97
N GLY A 285 4.07 3.87 -27.66
CA GLY A 285 2.94 4.05 -26.75
C GLY A 285 1.79 3.07 -26.99
N LEU A 286 0.70 3.28 -26.26
CA LEU A 286 -0.58 2.58 -26.43
C LEU A 286 -1.73 3.48 -25.98
N ARG A 287 -2.97 3.06 -26.21
CA ARG A 287 -4.16 3.70 -25.64
C ARG A 287 -4.78 2.83 -24.55
N VAL A 288 -5.31 3.48 -23.51
CA VAL A 288 -6.31 2.89 -22.61
C VAL A 288 -7.58 3.71 -22.76
N ASN A 289 -8.63 3.08 -23.23
CA ASN A 289 -9.85 3.72 -23.72
C ASN A 289 -9.48 4.78 -24.78
N ALA A 290 -9.89 6.04 -24.58
CA ALA A 290 -9.59 7.13 -25.51
C ALA A 290 -8.19 7.75 -25.30
N ASN A 291 -7.53 7.50 -24.17
CA ASN A 291 -6.32 8.22 -23.77
C ASN A 291 -5.05 7.52 -24.25
N ALA A 292 -4.14 8.27 -24.86
CA ALA A 292 -2.84 7.77 -25.30
C ALA A 292 -1.76 7.95 -24.21
N TYR A 293 -0.94 6.92 -24.02
CA TYR A 293 0.14 6.88 -23.04
C TYR A 293 1.44 6.47 -23.71
N GLY A 294 2.50 7.26 -23.50
CA GLY A 294 3.85 6.96 -23.98
C GLY A 294 4.67 6.13 -23.01
N GLU A 295 5.90 5.83 -23.39
CA GLU A 295 6.86 5.04 -22.60
C GLU A 295 7.01 5.56 -21.15
N GLY A 296 7.11 4.62 -20.21
CA GLY A 296 7.29 4.91 -18.78
C GLY A 296 6.01 5.33 -18.06
N LYS A 297 4.91 5.59 -18.77
CA LYS A 297 3.63 5.91 -18.13
C LYS A 297 3.06 4.70 -17.41
N ILE A 298 2.50 4.97 -16.23
CA ILE A 298 1.83 4.02 -15.34
C ILE A 298 0.34 4.35 -15.36
N VAL A 299 -0.48 3.34 -15.64
CA VAL A 299 -1.94 3.45 -15.73
C VAL A 299 -2.55 2.44 -14.77
N ARG A 300 -3.50 2.89 -13.95
CA ARG A 300 -4.33 2.02 -13.12
C ARG A 300 -5.47 1.53 -13.99
N LEU A 301 -5.59 0.22 -14.16
CA LEU A 301 -6.66 -0.38 -14.94
C LEU A 301 -7.88 -0.64 -14.04
N ALA A 302 -9.04 -0.34 -14.60
CA ALA A 302 -10.35 -0.59 -14.00
C ALA A 302 -11.13 -1.66 -14.79
N ASP A 303 -12.23 -2.12 -14.21
CA ASP A 303 -13.17 -3.00 -14.89
C ASP A 303 -13.73 -2.32 -16.15
N GLY A 304 -13.77 -3.05 -17.26
CA GLY A 304 -14.25 -2.57 -18.55
C GLY A 304 -13.22 -1.83 -19.41
N ASP A 305 -12.05 -1.48 -18.87
CA ASP A 305 -11.01 -0.77 -19.63
C ASP A 305 -10.59 -1.53 -20.89
N VAL A 306 -10.34 -0.79 -21.96
CA VAL A 306 -9.84 -1.34 -23.23
C VAL A 306 -8.43 -0.84 -23.51
N ILE A 307 -7.49 -1.75 -23.59
CA ILE A 307 -6.09 -1.47 -23.97
C ILE A 307 -5.95 -1.67 -25.48
N ALA A 308 -5.51 -0.65 -26.20
CA ALA A 308 -5.22 -0.72 -27.63
C ALA A 308 -3.72 -0.45 -27.89
N PRO A 309 -2.92 -1.48 -28.20
CA PRO A 309 -1.48 -1.35 -28.46
C PRO A 309 -1.13 -0.44 -29.66
N LEU A 310 -2.04 -0.29 -30.62
CA LEU A 310 -1.81 0.50 -31.83
C LEU A 310 -2.46 1.88 -31.71
N VAL A 311 -1.70 2.90 -31.33
CA VAL A 311 -2.23 4.26 -31.07
C VAL A 311 -2.95 4.86 -32.29
N SER A 312 -2.41 4.65 -33.49
CA SER A 312 -2.93 5.20 -34.75
C SER A 312 -4.05 4.37 -35.38
N SER A 313 -4.27 3.13 -34.92
CA SER A 313 -5.27 2.20 -35.45
C SER A 313 -5.80 1.30 -34.33
N PRO A 314 -6.41 1.88 -33.28
CA PRO A 314 -6.77 1.15 -32.06
C PRO A 314 -7.81 0.04 -32.28
N GLU A 315 -8.60 0.13 -33.35
CA GLU A 315 -9.60 -0.85 -33.76
C GLU A 315 -9.01 -2.16 -34.28
N ARG A 316 -7.72 -2.20 -34.62
CA ARG A 316 -7.06 -3.39 -35.18
C ARG A 316 -6.68 -4.43 -34.13
N LEU A 317 -6.48 -4.00 -32.88
CA LEU A 317 -6.18 -4.88 -31.76
C LEU A 317 -6.56 -4.19 -30.45
N GLY A 318 -7.51 -4.78 -29.73
CA GLY A 318 -7.89 -4.34 -28.39
C GLY A 318 -7.88 -5.49 -27.39
N LEU A 319 -7.62 -5.18 -26.13
CA LEU A 319 -7.79 -6.09 -25.00
C LEU A 319 -8.78 -5.45 -24.02
N ARG A 320 -9.93 -6.06 -23.82
CA ARG A 320 -10.86 -5.66 -22.76
C ARG A 320 -10.44 -6.32 -21.45
N VAL A 321 -10.37 -5.52 -20.40
CA VAL A 321 -10.15 -5.94 -19.04
C VAL A 321 -11.50 -6.08 -18.35
N SER A 322 -11.72 -7.18 -17.64
CA SER A 322 -12.92 -7.36 -16.82
C SER A 322 -12.57 -7.98 -15.47
N PHE A 323 -13.17 -7.48 -14.40
CA PHE A 323 -12.96 -7.97 -13.04
C PHE A 323 -14.17 -8.77 -12.58
N ARG A 324 -13.92 -9.97 -12.08
CA ARG A 324 -14.93 -10.74 -11.33
C ARG A 324 -14.72 -10.48 -9.84
N VAL A 325 -15.57 -9.63 -9.29
CA VAL A 325 -15.48 -9.21 -7.89
C VAL A 325 -16.37 -10.09 -7.01
N GLU A 326 -15.79 -10.65 -5.95
CA GLU A 326 -16.47 -11.43 -4.92
C GLU A 326 -16.09 -10.88 -3.55
N HIS A 327 -17.10 -10.48 -2.76
CA HIS A 327 -16.90 -9.87 -1.43
C HIS A 327 -15.90 -8.68 -1.44
N GLY A 328 -15.96 -7.83 -2.46
CA GLY A 328 -15.07 -6.68 -2.65
C GLY A 328 -13.68 -7.03 -3.23
N SER A 329 -13.36 -8.31 -3.42
CA SER A 329 -12.08 -8.73 -3.99
C SER A 329 -12.25 -9.13 -5.45
N ALA A 330 -11.47 -8.53 -6.36
CA ALA A 330 -11.36 -8.96 -7.74
C ALA A 330 -10.60 -10.29 -7.81
N ARG A 331 -11.31 -11.41 -7.60
CA ARG A 331 -10.73 -12.76 -7.56
C ARG A 331 -10.19 -13.21 -8.91
N GLN A 332 -10.81 -12.74 -9.99
CA GLN A 332 -10.40 -13.04 -11.35
C GLN A 332 -10.34 -11.76 -12.19
N ILE A 333 -9.28 -11.66 -12.99
CA ILE A 333 -9.05 -10.61 -13.98
C ILE A 333 -9.04 -11.27 -15.35
N ILE A 334 -10.00 -10.89 -16.19
CA ILE A 334 -10.18 -11.47 -17.51
C ILE A 334 -9.63 -10.49 -18.54
N PHE A 335 -8.66 -10.93 -19.33
CA PHE A 335 -8.22 -10.23 -20.53
C PHE A 335 -8.87 -10.89 -21.73
N GLN A 336 -9.83 -10.20 -22.33
CA GLN A 336 -10.47 -10.63 -23.56
C GLN A 336 -9.86 -9.91 -24.74
N ARG A 337 -9.30 -10.67 -25.67
CA ARG A 337 -8.88 -10.14 -26.96
C ARG A 337 -10.11 -9.76 -27.79
N LEU A 338 -10.17 -8.49 -28.18
CA LEU A 338 -11.16 -7.95 -29.09
C LEU A 338 -10.63 -8.13 -30.52
N SER A 339 -11.10 -9.18 -31.20
CA SER A 339 -10.87 -9.34 -32.64
C SER A 339 -11.96 -8.61 -33.43
N GLN A 340 -11.61 -8.10 -34.61
CA GLN A 340 -12.59 -7.54 -35.56
C GLN A 340 -13.55 -8.60 -36.14
N VAL A 341 -13.30 -9.88 -35.91
CA VAL A 341 -14.20 -10.95 -36.34
C VAL A 341 -14.27 -12.02 -35.25
N ARG A 342 -15.43 -12.12 -34.62
CA ARG A 342 -16.01 -13.39 -34.16
C ARG A 342 -17.46 -13.36 -34.65
N LYS A 343 -17.78 -14.29 -35.54
CA LYS A 343 -19.14 -14.49 -36.06
C LYS A 343 -20.15 -14.62 -34.92
#